data_AF-A0A811QH56-F1
#
_entry.id   AF-A0A811QH56-F1
#
_cell.length_a   1.000
_cell.length_b   1.000
_cell.length_c   1.000
_cell.angle_alpha   90.00
_cell.angle_beta   90.00
_cell.angle_gamma   90.00
#
_symmetry.space_group_name_H-M   'P 1'
#
loop_
_entity.id
_entity.type
_entity.pdbx_description
1 polymer ?
#
loop_
_entity_poly.entity_id
_entity_poly.type
_entity_poly.pdbx_seq_one_letter_code
_entity_poly.pdbx_strand_id
1 'polypeptide(L)'
;MCTTAASAVCISSDGEAVTTSAIFAEAVSGSHVLLIKGFSRTKGNGNGKFFRSSSFTVGGQRWYMKFYPDGDRSESADWISLYVQLDDSDDVEVKARLKFSVLDDMGGSVPTFSRESSSLDIFCSKHQSCGFTKFVARKDLEESS
;
A
#
# COMPACT_ATOMS: atom_id res chain seq x y z
N MET A 1 8.61 13.55 8.84
CA MET A 1 9.20 14.24 10.00
C MET A 1 9.30 13.22 11.12
N CYS A 2 10.50 12.93 11.63
CA CYS A 2 10.69 12.02 12.76
C CYS A 2 10.57 12.85 14.04
N THR A 3 9.54 12.59 14.85
CA THR A 3 9.36 13.26 16.13
C THR A 3 10.09 12.47 17.19
N THR A 4 11.12 13.05 17.82
CA THR A 4 11.81 12.44 18.95
C THR A 4 11.20 12.95 20.25
N ALA A 5 10.73 12.03 21.10
CA ALA A 5 10.38 12.32 22.49
C ALA A 5 11.40 11.60 23.39
N ALA A 6 11.91 12.30 24.42
CA ALA A 6 12.82 11.73 25.39
C ALA A 6 12.31 12.00 26.81
N SER A 7 12.39 11.00 27.68
CA SER A 7 12.21 11.14 29.13
C SER A 7 13.40 10.51 29.84
N ALA A 8 13.86 11.15 30.91
CA ALA A 8 14.91 10.64 31.78
C ALA A 8 14.31 10.21 33.13
N VAL A 9 14.85 9.14 33.70
CA VAL A 9 14.58 8.70 35.08
C VAL A 9 15.91 8.70 35.81
N CYS A 10 15.97 9.36 36.96
CA CYS A 10 17.16 9.36 37.83
C CYS A 10 16.98 8.33 38.96
N ILE A 11 18.03 7.54 39.20
CA ILE A 11 18.14 6.63 40.34
C ILE A 11 19.46 7.01 41.03
N SER A 12 19.40 7.61 42.22
CA SER A 12 20.58 8.14 42.91
C SER A 12 21.15 7.17 43.95
N SER A 13 22.45 6.97 43.86
CA SER A 13 23.35 6.51 44.93
C SER A 13 24.62 7.37 44.79
N ASP A 14 25.35 7.61 45.89
CA ASP A 14 26.55 8.47 45.89
C ASP A 14 27.55 8.03 44.81
N GLY A 15 27.64 8.84 43.75
CA GLY A 15 28.35 8.55 42.49
C GLY A 15 27.46 8.78 41.26
N GLU A 16 27.63 9.92 40.59
CA GLU A 16 26.85 10.28 39.40
C GLU A 16 27.39 9.54 38.15
N ALA A 17 26.78 8.40 37.82
CA ALA A 17 26.93 7.76 36.53
C ALA A 17 25.67 8.00 35.69
N VAL A 18 25.76 8.90 34.69
CA VAL A 18 24.66 9.17 33.76
C VAL A 18 24.68 8.12 32.65
N THR A 19 23.59 7.35 32.52
CA THR A 19 23.38 6.43 31.40
C THR A 19 22.25 6.93 30.51
N THR A 20 22.42 6.85 29.19
CA THR A 20 21.40 7.24 28.20
C THR A 20 20.98 6.03 27.38
N SER A 21 19.68 5.90 27.10
CA SER A 21 19.13 4.93 26.15
C SER A 21 18.16 5.62 25.19
N ALA A 22 17.99 5.07 23.99
CA ALA A 22 17.10 5.61 22.97
C ALA A 22 16.27 4.48 22.33
N ILE A 23 15.01 4.77 22.02
CA ILE A 23 14.12 3.89 21.25
C ILE A 23 14.06 4.40 19.81
N PHE A 24 14.44 3.56 18.85
CA PHE A 24 14.31 3.85 17.42
C PHE A 24 13.10 3.11 16.86
N ALA A 25 12.09 3.86 16.41
CA ALA A 25 10.98 3.31 15.66
C ALA A 25 11.21 3.62 14.17
N GLU A 26 11.98 2.78 13.48
CA GLU A 26 12.20 2.92 12.04
C GLU A 26 11.02 2.36 11.25
N ALA A 27 10.50 3.15 10.31
CA ALA A 27 9.51 2.69 9.34
C ALA A 27 10.22 2.18 8.08
N VAL A 28 9.95 0.95 7.69
CA VAL A 28 10.44 0.40 6.42
C VAL A 28 9.52 0.85 5.29
N SER A 29 10.11 1.38 4.22
CA SER A 29 9.39 1.72 2.99
C SER A 29 9.84 0.80 1.85
N GLY A 30 8.92 0.50 0.94
CA GLY A 30 9.22 -0.25 -0.29
C GLY A 30 8.18 0.07 -1.37
N SER A 31 8.50 -0.28 -2.62
CA SER A 31 7.63 -0.07 -3.76
C SER A 31 7.56 -1.32 -4.63
N HIS A 32 6.45 -1.45 -5.36
CA HIS A 32 6.24 -2.52 -6.33
C HIS A 32 5.58 -1.92 -7.58
N VAL A 33 6.07 -2.34 -8.75
CA VAL A 33 5.52 -1.91 -10.04
C VAL A 33 4.73 -3.07 -10.64
N LEU A 34 3.42 -2.89 -10.78
CA LEU A 34 2.55 -3.83 -11.47
C LEU A 34 2.45 -3.47 -12.95
N LEU A 35 3.14 -4.24 -13.81
CA LEU A 35 3.06 -4.08 -15.26
C LEU A 35 1.87 -4.89 -15.82
N ILE A 36 0.93 -4.21 -16.46
CA ILE A 36 -0.23 -4.83 -17.10
C ILE A 36 -0.04 -4.82 -18.62
N LYS A 37 0.41 -5.95 -19.17
CA LYS A 37 0.52 -6.11 -20.63
C LYS A 37 -0.85 -6.40 -21.24
N GLY A 38 -1.18 -5.69 -22.32
CA GLY A 38 -2.45 -5.86 -23.03
C GLY A 38 -3.65 -5.39 -22.21
N PHE A 39 -3.54 -4.24 -21.55
CA PHE A 39 -4.57 -3.65 -20.68
C PHE A 39 -5.97 -3.64 -21.30
N SER A 40 -6.10 -3.34 -22.60
CA SER A 40 -7.37 -3.35 -23.33
C SER A 40 -8.12 -4.69 -23.26
N ARG A 41 -7.39 -5.81 -23.13
CA ARG A 41 -7.94 -7.17 -23.04
C ARG A 41 -8.40 -7.56 -21.64
N THR A 42 -8.20 -6.70 -20.65
CA THR A 42 -8.65 -6.95 -19.27
C THR A 42 -10.12 -6.60 -19.05
N LYS A 43 -10.76 -5.94 -20.02
CA LYS A 43 -12.17 -5.55 -19.98
C LYS A 43 -13.10 -6.76 -20.13
N GLY A 44 -14.23 -6.73 -19.43
CA GLY A 44 -15.28 -7.74 -19.57
C GLY A 44 -15.04 -8.99 -18.74
N ASN A 45 -14.10 -8.94 -17.79
CA ASN A 45 -13.94 -9.95 -16.76
C ASN A 45 -15.11 -9.94 -15.76
N GLY A 46 -15.83 -8.82 -15.67
CA GLY A 46 -17.00 -8.63 -14.84
C GLY A 46 -16.68 -7.90 -13.55
N ASN A 47 -17.64 -7.11 -13.08
CA ASN A 47 -17.53 -6.35 -11.84
C ASN A 47 -17.27 -7.29 -10.64
N GLY A 48 -16.36 -6.88 -9.75
CA GLY A 48 -15.92 -7.68 -8.61
C GLY A 48 -14.97 -8.83 -8.95
N LYS A 49 -14.60 -9.01 -10.22
CA LYS A 49 -13.54 -9.97 -10.62
C LYS A 49 -12.20 -9.25 -10.71
N PHE A 50 -11.16 -9.88 -10.17
CA PHE A 50 -9.82 -9.31 -10.15
C PHE A 50 -8.77 -10.25 -10.73
N PHE A 51 -7.69 -9.64 -11.20
CA PHE A 51 -6.42 -10.31 -11.45
C PHE A 51 -5.52 -10.17 -10.22
N ARG A 52 -5.00 -11.29 -9.75
CA ARG A 52 -4.02 -11.33 -8.66
C ARG A 52 -2.62 -11.12 -9.24
N SER A 53 -1.83 -10.21 -8.67
CA SER A 53 -0.42 -10.08 -9.03
C SER A 53 0.40 -11.28 -8.54
N SER A 54 1.66 -11.35 -8.99
CA SER A 54 2.67 -12.12 -8.25
C SER A 54 2.92 -11.48 -6.89
N SER A 55 3.37 -12.30 -5.95
CA SER A 55 3.68 -11.84 -4.60
C SER A 55 4.99 -11.06 -4.57
N PHE A 56 5.11 -10.08 -3.68
CA PHE A 56 6.29 -9.25 -3.49
C PHE A 56 6.53 -8.97 -2.00
N THR A 57 7.75 -8.61 -1.63
CA THR A 57 8.14 -8.43 -0.23
C THR A 57 8.46 -6.97 0.09
N VAL A 58 7.84 -6.43 1.12
CA VAL A 58 8.11 -5.11 1.69
C VAL A 58 8.03 -5.21 3.21
N GLY A 59 9.02 -4.66 3.92
CA GLY A 59 9.04 -4.70 5.39
C GLY A 59 9.09 -6.11 5.98
N GLY A 60 9.66 -7.08 5.25
CA GLY A 60 9.71 -8.48 5.67
C GLY A 60 8.38 -9.25 5.51
N GLN A 61 7.34 -8.59 5.00
CA GLN A 61 6.02 -9.19 4.78
C GLN A 61 5.80 -9.45 3.29
N ARG A 62 5.10 -10.53 2.95
CA ARG A 62 4.69 -10.81 1.57
C ARG A 62 3.32 -10.20 1.30
N TRP A 63 3.19 -9.61 0.13
CA TRP A 63 2.02 -8.89 -0.32
C TRP A 63 1.65 -9.33 -1.72
N TYR A 64 0.39 -9.13 -2.11
CA TYR A 64 -0.03 -9.15 -3.50
C TYR A 64 -1.03 -8.03 -3.76
N MET A 65 -1.15 -7.63 -5.03
CA MET A 65 -2.14 -6.67 -5.50
C MET A 65 -3.33 -7.38 -6.13
N LYS A 66 -4.51 -6.79 -5.96
CA LYS A 66 -5.76 -7.17 -6.61
C LYS A 66 -6.14 -6.05 -7.57
N PHE A 67 -6.15 -6.35 -8.86
CA PHE A 67 -6.49 -5.42 -9.94
C PHE A 67 -7.88 -5.77 -10.50
N TYR A 68 -8.83 -4.85 -10.31
CA TYR A 68 -10.21 -4.98 -10.77
C TYR A 68 -10.41 -4.09 -12.00
N PRO A 69 -10.39 -4.67 -13.22
CA PRO A 69 -10.48 -3.91 -14.46
C PRO A 69 -11.88 -3.30 -14.70
N ASP A 70 -12.93 -3.93 -14.16
CA ASP A 70 -14.33 -3.53 -14.35
C ASP A 70 -14.96 -3.05 -13.02
N GLY A 71 -14.12 -2.55 -12.10
CA GLY A 71 -14.49 -2.14 -10.74
C GLY A 71 -14.67 -3.30 -9.76
N ASP A 72 -14.52 -3.03 -8.46
CA ASP A 72 -14.82 -3.97 -7.37
C ASP A 72 -16.32 -4.06 -7.08
N ARG A 73 -17.04 -2.94 -7.24
CA ARG A 73 -18.47 -2.81 -6.94
C ARG A 73 -19.22 -2.13 -8.09
N SER A 74 -20.53 -2.27 -8.12
CA SER A 74 -21.40 -1.67 -9.16
C SER A 74 -21.19 -0.17 -9.31
N GLU A 75 -21.03 0.55 -8.19
CA GLU A 75 -20.76 2.00 -8.17
C GLU A 75 -19.40 2.41 -8.80
N SER A 76 -18.51 1.45 -9.01
CA SER A 76 -17.18 1.61 -9.58
C SER A 76 -17.02 0.95 -10.96
N ALA A 77 -18.12 0.60 -11.64
CA ALA A 77 -18.06 -0.12 -12.92
C ALA A 77 -17.23 0.59 -14.01
N ASP A 78 -17.18 1.93 -14.01
CA ASP A 78 -16.38 2.73 -14.96
C ASP A 78 -14.97 3.04 -14.45
N TRP A 79 -14.57 2.46 -13.31
CA TRP A 79 -13.31 2.73 -12.64
C TRP A 79 -12.47 1.45 -12.53
N ILE A 80 -11.16 1.64 -12.56
CA ILE A 80 -10.23 0.64 -12.07
C ILE A 80 -10.23 0.71 -10.54
N SER A 81 -10.37 -0.45 -9.88
CA SER A 81 -10.14 -0.58 -8.44
C SER A 81 -8.84 -1.33 -8.19
N LEU A 82 -8.06 -0.87 -7.21
CA LEU A 82 -6.78 -1.46 -6.83
C LEU A 82 -6.71 -1.63 -5.32
N TYR A 83 -6.27 -2.81 -4.90
CA TYR A 83 -6.05 -3.14 -3.50
C TYR A 83 -4.73 -3.88 -3.32
N VAL A 84 -4.17 -3.80 -2.11
CA VAL A 84 -3.06 -4.61 -1.63
C VAL A 84 -3.52 -5.46 -0.45
N GLN A 85 -3.02 -6.69 -0.37
CA GLN A 85 -3.34 -7.64 0.69
C GLN A 85 -2.08 -8.41 1.10
N LEU A 86 -2.01 -8.81 2.38
CA LEU A 86 -0.98 -9.73 2.85
C LEU A 86 -1.15 -11.10 2.18
N ASP A 87 -0.02 -11.69 1.79
CA ASP A 87 0.10 -13.03 1.20
C ASP A 87 0.65 -14.05 2.20
N ASP A 88 0.36 -13.85 3.49
CA ASP A 88 0.79 -14.74 4.56
C ASP A 88 -0.39 -15.22 5.37
N SER A 89 -0.28 -16.43 5.93
CA SER A 89 -1.33 -17.09 6.72
C SER A 89 -1.18 -16.84 8.22
N ASP A 90 -0.04 -16.30 8.65
CA ASP A 90 0.20 -16.01 10.05
C ASP A 90 -0.71 -14.85 10.49
N ASP A 91 -1.21 -14.90 11.73
CA ASP A 91 -2.05 -13.86 12.37
C ASP A 91 -1.22 -12.60 12.68
N VAL A 92 -0.56 -12.05 11.66
CA VAL A 92 0.25 -10.84 11.73
C VAL A 92 -0.64 -9.64 11.45
N GLU A 93 -0.54 -8.67 12.36
CA GLU A 93 -1.06 -7.34 12.15
C GLU A 93 0.06 -6.44 11.63
N VAL A 94 -0.14 -5.80 10.49
CA VAL A 94 0.80 -4.83 9.92
C VAL A 94 0.15 -3.46 9.84
N LYS A 95 0.83 -2.43 10.35
CA LYS A 95 0.43 -1.03 10.18
C LYS A 95 1.25 -0.41 9.07
N ALA A 96 0.59 0.02 7.98
CA ALA A 96 1.27 0.60 6.84
C ALA A 96 0.45 1.72 6.20
N ARG A 97 1.15 2.69 5.59
CA ARG A 97 0.54 3.67 4.67
C ARG A 97 0.76 3.17 3.25
N LEU A 98 -0.29 3.20 2.43
CA LEU A 98 -0.22 2.82 1.03
C LEU A 98 -0.37 4.05 0.13
N LYS A 99 0.37 4.03 -0.98
CA LYS A 99 0.24 4.97 -2.09
C LYS A 99 0.21 4.18 -3.39
N PHE A 100 -0.82 4.42 -4.20
CA PHE A 100 -0.87 3.95 -5.58
C PHE A 100 -0.70 5.14 -6.53
N SER A 101 0.06 4.95 -7.60
CA SER A 101 0.27 5.93 -8.65
C SER A 101 0.35 5.23 -10.00
N VAL A 102 -0.30 5.79 -11.02
CA VAL A 102 -0.02 5.42 -12.41
C VAL A 102 1.35 5.97 -12.80
N LEU A 103 2.12 5.19 -13.54
CA LEU A 103 3.41 5.61 -14.08
C LEU A 103 3.26 5.94 -15.57
N ASP A 104 3.99 6.96 -16.02
CA ASP A 104 4.17 7.27 -17.44
C ASP A 104 5.20 6.32 -18.09
N ASP A 105 5.40 6.47 -19.40
CA ASP A 105 6.33 5.64 -20.18
C ASP A 105 7.80 5.80 -19.76
N MET A 106 8.13 6.89 -19.05
CA MET A 106 9.45 7.16 -18.50
C MET A 106 9.59 6.63 -17.06
N GLY A 107 8.55 6.00 -16.51
CA GLY A 107 8.50 5.50 -15.14
C GLY A 107 8.21 6.58 -14.09
N GLY A 108 7.88 7.80 -14.51
CA GLY A 108 7.50 8.90 -13.63
C GLY A 108 6.06 8.74 -13.11
N SER A 109 5.81 9.11 -11.85
CA SER A 109 4.45 9.06 -11.31
C SER A 109 3.58 10.19 -11.89
N VAL A 110 2.39 9.86 -12.39
CA VAL A 110 1.39 10.84 -12.84
C VAL A 110 0.58 11.33 -11.63
N PRO A 111 0.76 12.57 -11.14
CA PRO A 111 0.19 13.00 -9.85
C PRO A 111 -1.35 12.96 -9.81
N THR A 112 -2.00 13.29 -10.92
CA THR A 112 -3.47 13.25 -11.07
C THR A 112 -4.05 11.86 -10.79
N PHE A 113 -3.30 10.82 -11.16
CA PHE A 113 -3.65 9.41 -10.98
C PHE A 113 -2.90 8.79 -9.81
N SER A 114 -2.71 9.57 -8.74
CA SER A 114 -2.16 9.10 -7.48
C SER A 114 -3.20 9.16 -6.37
N ARG A 115 -3.22 8.15 -5.51
CA ARG A 115 -4.05 8.08 -4.30
C ARG A 115 -3.21 7.52 -3.17
N GLU A 116 -3.37 8.10 -1.99
CA GLU A 116 -2.64 7.71 -0.78
C GLU A 116 -3.62 7.63 0.39
N SER A 117 -3.38 6.69 1.30
CA SER A 117 -4.15 6.62 2.55
C SER A 117 -3.91 7.85 3.41
N SER A 118 -4.99 8.37 4.00
CA SER A 118 -4.96 9.50 4.93
C SER A 118 -4.33 9.14 6.28
N SER A 119 -4.34 7.86 6.65
CA SER A 119 -3.80 7.34 7.91
C SER A 119 -3.05 6.02 7.69
N LEU A 120 -2.45 5.49 8.77
CA LEU A 120 -1.96 4.11 8.78
C LEU A 120 -3.17 3.17 8.68
N ASP A 121 -3.13 2.29 7.69
CA ASP A 121 -4.06 1.18 7.57
C ASP A 121 -3.54 -0.01 8.37
N ILE A 122 -4.48 -0.75 8.95
CA ILE A 122 -4.21 -2.01 9.63
C ILE A 122 -4.51 -3.14 8.65
N PHE A 123 -3.52 -3.98 8.41
CA PHE A 123 -3.61 -5.16 7.56
C PHE A 123 -3.57 -6.40 8.44
N CYS A 124 -4.49 -7.33 8.17
CA CYS A 124 -4.52 -8.66 8.77
C CYS A 124 -4.68 -9.70 7.66
N SER A 125 -3.90 -10.77 7.75
CA SER A 125 -3.89 -11.90 6.81
C SER A 125 -5.27 -12.48 6.52
N LYS A 126 -6.15 -12.50 7.53
CA LYS A 126 -7.44 -13.20 7.42
C LYS A 126 -8.38 -12.58 6.39
N HIS A 127 -8.60 -11.25 6.35
CA HIS A 127 -9.65 -10.70 5.48
C HIS A 127 -9.50 -9.25 4.99
N GLN A 128 -8.39 -8.55 5.25
CA GLN A 128 -8.34 -7.12 4.95
C GLN A 128 -7.38 -6.80 3.81
N SER A 129 -7.95 -6.54 2.63
CA SER A 129 -7.26 -5.83 1.57
C SER A 129 -7.57 -4.32 1.68
N CYS A 130 -6.55 -3.48 1.60
CA CYS A 130 -6.71 -2.02 1.63
C CYS A 130 -6.40 -1.42 0.26
N GLY A 131 -7.10 -0.36 -0.12
CA GLY A 131 -6.94 0.24 -1.43
C GLY A 131 -8.07 1.19 -1.78
N PHE A 132 -8.30 1.38 -3.07
CA PHE A 132 -9.25 2.36 -3.58
C PHE A 132 -10.25 1.73 -4.55
N THR A 133 -11.52 1.79 -4.18
CA THR A 133 -12.65 1.35 -5.02
C THR A 133 -12.73 2.15 -6.33
N LYS A 134 -12.42 3.45 -6.29
CA LYS A 134 -12.36 4.32 -7.47
C LYS A 134 -10.97 4.93 -7.57
N PHE A 135 -10.01 4.15 -8.06
CA PHE A 135 -8.61 4.60 -8.16
C PHE A 135 -8.42 5.57 -9.34
N VAL A 136 -8.69 5.09 -10.56
CA VAL A 136 -8.59 5.86 -11.81
C VAL A 136 -9.75 5.46 -12.73
N ALA A 137 -10.32 6.43 -13.45
CA ALA A 137 -11.39 6.10 -14.40
C ALA A 137 -10.77 5.27 -15.53
N ARG A 138 -11.50 4.24 -15.98
CA ARG A 138 -10.97 3.34 -17.01
C ARG A 138 -10.68 4.09 -18.30
N LYS A 139 -11.56 5.01 -18.67
CA LYS A 139 -11.44 5.86 -19.86
C LYS A 139 -10.11 6.63 -19.89
N ASP A 140 -9.67 7.15 -18.75
CA ASP A 140 -8.43 7.94 -18.66
C ASP A 140 -7.19 7.12 -19.03
N LEU A 141 -7.18 5.82 -18.70
CA LEU A 141 -6.10 4.90 -19.09
C LEU A 141 -6.20 4.43 -20.54
N GLU A 142 -7.42 4.26 -21.05
CA GLU A 142 -7.67 3.85 -22.45
C GLU A 142 -7.31 4.98 -23.44
N GLU A 143 -7.53 6.24 -23.08
CA GLU A 143 -7.16 7.40 -23.90
C GLU A 143 -5.65 7.72 -23.88
N SER A 144 -4.91 7.16 -22.91
CA SER A 144 -3.47 7.36 -22.75
C SER A 144 -2.62 6.27 -23.40
N SER A 145 -3.23 5.28 -24.07
CA SER A 145 -2.58 4.10 -24.67
C SER A 145 -2.46 4.15 -26.19
#